data_AF-A0A1Y5DKS3-F1
#
_entry.id   AF-A0A1Y5DKS3-F1
#
_cell.length_a   1.000
_cell.length_b   1.000
_cell.length_c   1.000
_cell.angle_alpha   90.00
_cell.angle_beta   90.00
_cell.angle_gamma   90.00
#
_symmetry.space_group_name_H-M   'P 1'
#
loop_
_entity.id
_entity.type
_entity.pdbx_description
1 polymer ?
#
loop_
_entity_poly.entity_id
_entity_poly.type
_entity_poly.pdbx_seq_one_letter_code
_entity_poly.pdbx_strand_id
1 'polypeptide(L)'
;NGEVVTDQDTIDMVAARVDMIDYAAGTYNINGNFDFLDKDDKLLLEFDYVATDDSGTTSNTSDAKTVSLTVTGTNDAPIVQEVYLNETLPGVVKSGNGTSEVVVAGEIVEIGSTDVSVDQWAFSHGGGDLTISVKTEYDGTDINGNEEIEALDTQIYLLKDDGTVLAFNDDEDYDNDLYDSKIVFSGLDAGSYSVILSAYDLTEADIISKINDITLEEYELNGGTTDTWWYTGPYEITFTSDTTVTLNDSETIIAETNGYETIYTGTLEVQDVDLNDSHSFNIENVNEENDYGVRLTLNGEVVTDQDTIDMVAARVDMIDYAAG
;
A
#
# COMPACT_ATOMS: atom_id res chain seq x y z
N ASN A 1 23.17 15.99 -25.07
CA ASN A 1 23.57 16.26 -26.48
C ASN A 1 24.31 17.59 -26.74
N GLY A 2 25.05 18.14 -25.76
CA GLY A 2 25.76 19.43 -25.96
C GLY A 2 24.81 20.62 -26.16
N GLU A 3 23.54 20.45 -25.76
CA GLU A 3 22.52 21.48 -25.79
C GLU A 3 22.51 22.16 -24.42
N VAL A 4 22.49 23.49 -24.40
CA VAL A 4 22.47 24.25 -23.15
C VAL A 4 21.10 24.07 -22.53
N VAL A 5 21.05 23.56 -21.30
CA VAL A 5 19.81 23.45 -20.54
C VAL A 5 19.36 24.88 -20.19
N THR A 6 18.26 25.32 -20.79
CA THR A 6 17.62 26.62 -20.51
C THR A 6 16.29 26.50 -19.80
N ASP A 7 15.84 25.27 -19.55
CA ASP A 7 14.62 24.97 -18.83
C ASP A 7 14.80 25.26 -17.34
N GLN A 8 13.99 26.18 -16.80
CA GLN A 8 14.16 26.66 -15.43
C GLN A 8 13.79 25.58 -14.40
N ASP A 9 12.82 24.72 -14.72
CA ASP A 9 12.38 23.63 -13.85
C ASP A 9 13.51 22.58 -13.70
N THR A 10 14.18 22.23 -14.80
CA THR A 10 15.38 21.37 -14.79
C THR A 10 16.51 22.01 -13.98
N ILE A 11 16.78 23.30 -14.17
CA ILE A 11 17.83 24.02 -13.43
C ILE A 11 17.55 24.04 -11.92
N ASP A 12 16.30 24.26 -11.54
CA ASP A 12 15.86 24.29 -10.14
C ASP A 12 15.88 22.89 -9.51
N MET A 13 15.60 21.84 -10.30
CA MET A 13 15.64 20.43 -9.89
C MET A 13 17.06 19.92 -9.61
N VAL A 14 18.01 20.17 -10.53
CA VAL A 14 19.42 19.77 -10.32
C VAL A 14 19.98 20.48 -9.08
N ALA A 15 19.56 21.74 -8.87
CA ALA A 15 20.04 22.62 -7.80
C ALA A 15 21.57 22.66 -7.68
N ALA A 16 22.29 22.44 -8.79
CA ALA A 16 23.74 22.35 -8.79
C ALA A 16 24.36 23.66 -8.29
N ARG A 17 25.21 23.58 -7.27
CA ARG A 17 25.90 24.71 -6.67
C ARG A 17 27.40 24.44 -6.65
N VAL A 18 28.15 25.44 -7.10
CA VAL A 18 29.61 25.47 -6.95
C VAL A 18 29.92 26.36 -5.76
N ASP A 19 30.38 25.75 -4.68
CA ASP A 19 30.81 26.45 -3.48
C ASP A 19 32.33 26.55 -3.48
N MET A 20 32.86 27.78 -3.53
CA MET A 20 34.27 28.01 -3.28
C MET A 20 34.56 27.87 -1.79
N ILE A 21 35.29 26.82 -1.43
CA ILE A 21 35.61 26.49 -0.04
C ILE A 21 36.99 27.06 0.35
N ASP A 22 37.92 27.14 -0.60
CA ASP A 22 39.23 27.76 -0.38
C ASP A 22 39.68 28.58 -1.59
N TYR A 23 39.60 29.91 -1.45
CA TYR A 23 39.99 30.87 -2.48
C TYR A 23 41.50 30.91 -2.74
N ALA A 24 42.33 30.59 -1.75
CA ALA A 24 43.78 30.62 -1.91
C ALA A 24 44.29 29.35 -2.60
N ALA A 25 43.67 28.20 -2.30
CA ALA A 25 43.99 26.92 -2.94
C ALA A 25 43.25 26.67 -4.25
N GLY A 26 42.16 27.42 -4.52
CA GLY A 26 41.30 27.19 -5.68
C GLY A 26 40.37 25.98 -5.52
N THR A 27 40.04 25.61 -4.28
CA THR A 27 39.21 24.44 -3.98
C THR A 27 37.73 24.83 -4.01
N TYR A 28 36.96 24.09 -4.79
CA TYR A 28 35.51 24.19 -4.88
C TYR A 28 34.87 22.84 -4.62
N ASN A 29 33.60 22.85 -4.17
CA ASN A 29 32.75 21.66 -4.12
C ASN A 29 31.55 21.86 -5.03
N ILE A 30 31.10 20.78 -5.65
CA ILE A 30 29.93 20.74 -6.51
C ILE A 30 28.93 19.83 -5.83
N ASN A 31 27.81 20.40 -5.41
CA ASN A 31 26.69 19.67 -4.82
C ASN A 31 25.48 19.83 -5.75
N GLY A 32 24.73 18.76 -5.96
CA GLY A 32 23.50 18.75 -6.74
C GLY A 32 22.81 17.40 -6.60
N ASN A 33 21.52 17.37 -6.93
CA ASN A 33 20.82 16.11 -7.16
C ASN A 33 21.06 15.70 -8.62
N PHE A 34 21.60 14.51 -8.84
CA PHE A 34 21.88 13.97 -10.16
C PHE A 34 21.14 12.66 -10.44
N ASP A 35 20.20 12.28 -9.57
CA ASP A 35 19.37 11.06 -9.65
C ASP A 35 18.25 11.22 -10.71
N PHE A 36 18.53 11.98 -11.76
CA PHE A 36 17.69 12.17 -12.92
C PHE A 36 18.50 11.85 -14.18
N LEU A 37 19.67 11.23 -14.06
CA LEU A 37 20.54 11.00 -15.20
C LEU A 37 20.48 9.51 -15.53
N ASP A 38 19.81 9.20 -16.63
CA ASP A 38 19.64 7.84 -17.12
C ASP A 38 21.00 7.15 -17.25
N LYS A 39 20.95 5.84 -17.35
CA LYS A 39 22.13 5.05 -17.68
C LYS A 39 22.85 5.62 -18.92
N ASP A 40 24.13 5.95 -18.73
CA ASP A 40 25.05 6.49 -19.73
C ASP A 40 24.76 7.94 -20.20
N ASP A 41 23.74 8.57 -19.64
CA ASP A 41 23.39 9.96 -19.92
C ASP A 41 24.44 10.91 -19.35
N LYS A 42 24.64 12.06 -20.02
CA LYS A 42 25.78 12.96 -19.72
C LYS A 42 25.35 14.39 -19.52
N LEU A 43 25.48 14.85 -18.29
CA LEU A 43 25.37 16.26 -17.93
C LEU A 43 26.74 16.92 -17.95
N LEU A 44 26.88 17.98 -18.76
CA LEU A 44 28.06 18.83 -18.78
C LEU A 44 27.80 20.06 -17.91
N LEU A 45 28.57 20.22 -16.84
CA LEU A 45 28.54 21.39 -15.97
C LEU A 45 29.74 22.28 -16.29
N GLU A 46 29.47 23.56 -16.57
CA GLU A 46 30.51 24.54 -16.87
C GLU A 46 30.37 25.76 -15.97
N PHE A 47 31.50 26.25 -15.44
CA PHE A 47 31.55 27.53 -14.75
C PHE A 47 32.85 28.27 -15.04
N ASP A 48 32.75 29.59 -15.08
CA ASP A 48 33.89 30.48 -15.31
C ASP A 48 34.54 30.89 -13.99
N TYR A 49 35.86 31.00 -14.02
CA TYR A 49 36.66 31.58 -12.95
C TYR A 49 37.59 32.67 -13.49
N VAL A 50 37.86 33.65 -12.65
CA VAL A 50 38.92 34.65 -12.83
C VAL A 50 39.85 34.56 -11.64
N ALA A 51 41.16 34.67 -11.89
CA ALA A 51 42.14 34.79 -10.84
C ALA A 51 42.48 36.27 -10.64
N THR A 52 42.57 36.71 -9.38
CA THR A 52 43.03 38.05 -9.04
C THR A 52 44.33 37.95 -8.25
N ASP A 53 45.37 38.63 -8.71
CA ASP A 53 46.63 38.80 -7.98
C ASP A 53 46.62 40.06 -7.08
N ASP A 54 47.60 40.15 -6.19
CA ASP A 54 47.72 41.22 -5.19
C ASP A 54 48.46 42.47 -5.69
N SER A 55 48.71 42.58 -7.00
CA SER A 55 49.58 43.63 -7.57
C SER A 55 49.00 45.05 -7.43
N GLY A 56 47.70 45.20 -7.14
CA GLY A 56 47.02 46.49 -7.00
C GLY A 56 46.94 47.31 -8.30
N THR A 57 47.28 46.70 -9.43
CA THR A 57 47.23 47.32 -10.76
C THR A 57 45.89 47.06 -11.43
N THR A 58 45.55 47.83 -12.47
CA THR A 58 44.32 47.61 -13.25
C THR A 58 44.34 46.30 -14.06
N SER A 59 45.47 45.60 -14.13
CA SER A 59 45.65 44.31 -14.80
C SER A 59 45.82 43.14 -13.83
N ASN A 60 45.43 43.32 -12.56
CA ASN A 60 45.58 42.30 -11.53
C ASN A 60 44.56 41.16 -11.64
N THR A 61 43.60 41.24 -12.57
CA THR A 61 42.59 40.20 -12.80
C THR A 61 42.87 39.53 -14.14
N SER A 62 42.86 38.19 -14.16
CA SER A 62 43.04 37.41 -15.37
C SER A 62 41.83 37.52 -16.29
N ASP A 63 42.02 37.15 -17.55
CA ASP A 63 40.88 36.79 -18.40
C ASP A 63 40.12 35.60 -17.76
N ALA A 64 38.81 35.53 -17.99
CA ALA A 64 37.98 34.42 -17.54
C ALA A 64 38.43 33.10 -18.21
N LYS A 65 38.38 32.02 -17.45
CA LYS A 65 38.64 30.65 -17.90
C LYS A 65 37.53 29.72 -17.40
N THR A 66 37.20 28.71 -18.19
CA THR A 66 36.08 27.81 -17.92
C THR A 66 36.58 26.46 -17.38
N VAL A 67 35.90 25.94 -16.36
CA VAL A 67 36.01 24.56 -15.90
C VAL A 67 34.84 23.77 -16.47
N SER A 68 35.08 22.60 -17.05
CA SER A 68 34.05 21.71 -17.59
C SER A 68 34.10 20.35 -16.89
N LEU A 69 32.97 19.92 -16.32
CA LEU A 69 32.80 18.63 -15.64
C LEU A 69 31.70 17.81 -16.33
N THR A 70 31.95 16.53 -16.60
CA THR A 70 30.94 15.61 -17.12
C THR A 70 30.49 14.66 -16.03
N VAL A 71 29.22 14.75 -15.63
CA VAL A 71 28.53 13.75 -14.80
C VAL A 71 27.95 12.71 -15.74
N THR A 72 28.15 11.43 -15.43
CA THR A 72 27.57 10.31 -16.21
C THR A 72 26.57 9.58 -15.32
N GLY A 73 25.34 9.45 -15.81
CA GLY A 73 24.27 8.75 -15.13
C GLY A 73 24.53 7.25 -15.00
N THR A 74 23.98 6.66 -13.96
CA THR A 74 24.03 5.22 -13.68
C THR A 74 22.64 4.63 -13.76
N ASN A 75 22.55 3.30 -13.92
CA ASN A 75 21.27 2.63 -13.72
C ASN A 75 21.18 2.29 -12.24
N ASP A 76 20.20 2.83 -11.55
CA ASP A 76 19.96 2.46 -10.16
C ASP A 76 19.20 1.15 -10.08
N ALA A 77 19.29 0.46 -8.94
CA ALA A 77 18.61 -0.82 -8.77
C ALA A 77 17.17 -0.55 -8.32
N PRO A 78 16.15 -1.18 -8.92
CA PRO A 78 14.79 -1.02 -8.46
C PRO A 78 14.66 -1.50 -7.02
N ILE A 79 13.97 -0.72 -6.20
CA ILE A 79 13.52 -1.15 -4.88
C ILE A 79 12.13 -1.75 -5.05
N VAL A 80 12.01 -3.04 -4.76
CA VAL A 80 10.71 -3.74 -4.74
C VAL A 80 10.07 -3.48 -3.39
N GLN A 81 8.85 -2.95 -3.39
CA GLN A 81 8.00 -2.86 -2.21
C GLN A 81 6.81 -3.82 -2.37
N GLU A 82 6.37 -4.44 -1.28
CA GLU A 82 5.16 -5.26 -1.30
C GLU A 82 3.94 -4.34 -1.46
N VAL A 83 3.22 -4.49 -2.57
CA VAL A 83 1.93 -3.85 -2.79
C VAL A 83 0.85 -4.78 -2.25
N TYR A 84 0.16 -4.36 -1.19
CA TYR A 84 -1.03 -5.05 -0.71
C TYR A 84 -2.16 -4.80 -1.69
N LEU A 85 -2.57 -5.86 -2.40
CA LEU A 85 -3.72 -5.84 -3.29
C LEU A 85 -5.00 -5.94 -2.43
N ASN A 86 -5.79 -4.88 -2.41
CA ASN A 86 -7.10 -4.87 -1.76
C ASN A 86 -8.02 -5.94 -2.39
N GLU A 87 -8.21 -7.04 -1.67
CA GLU A 87 -9.47 -7.70 -1.25
C GLU A 87 -9.24 -9.21 -0.99
N THR A 88 -8.21 -9.54 -0.22
CA THR A 88 -8.25 -10.74 0.63
C THR A 88 -9.04 -10.41 1.89
N LEU A 89 -9.77 -11.40 2.44
CA LEU A 89 -10.28 -11.29 3.81
C LEU A 89 -9.21 -10.64 4.71
N PRO A 90 -9.57 -9.68 5.57
CA PRO A 90 -8.58 -8.94 6.36
C PRO A 90 -7.82 -9.83 7.36
N GLY A 91 -8.23 -11.10 7.49
CA GLY A 91 -7.41 -12.16 8.04
C GLY A 91 -7.90 -13.55 7.60
N VAL A 92 -8.10 -14.45 8.55
CA VAL A 92 -8.47 -15.86 8.29
C VAL A 92 -9.82 -16.25 8.88
N VAL A 93 -10.57 -17.12 8.18
CA VAL A 93 -11.70 -17.83 8.80
C VAL A 93 -11.17 -18.99 9.63
N LYS A 94 -11.29 -18.89 10.96
CA LYS A 94 -10.82 -19.91 11.90
C LYS A 94 -11.70 -21.15 11.90
N SER A 95 -13.03 -20.97 11.84
CA SER A 95 -13.97 -22.10 11.85
C SER A 95 -15.38 -21.72 11.45
N GLY A 96 -16.20 -22.72 11.13
CA GLY A 96 -17.66 -22.58 11.16
C GLY A 96 -18.31 -21.90 9.96
N ASN A 97 -17.56 -21.55 8.90
CA ASN A 97 -18.13 -20.91 7.71
C ASN A 97 -19.33 -21.67 7.15
N GLY A 98 -20.44 -20.96 6.88
CA GLY A 98 -21.68 -21.53 6.39
C GLY A 98 -22.53 -22.21 7.47
N THR A 99 -22.24 -21.96 8.75
CA THR A 99 -22.97 -22.53 9.89
C THR A 99 -23.57 -21.42 10.77
N SER A 100 -24.20 -21.81 11.89
CA SER A 100 -24.79 -20.88 12.87
C SER A 100 -23.75 -20.16 13.73
N GLU A 101 -22.50 -20.63 13.74
CA GLU A 101 -21.40 -20.02 14.48
C GLU A 101 -20.18 -19.96 13.57
N VAL A 102 -19.65 -18.76 13.32
CA VAL A 102 -18.45 -18.55 12.51
C VAL A 102 -17.44 -17.78 13.32
N VAL A 103 -16.18 -18.22 13.29
CA VAL A 103 -15.07 -17.51 13.92
C VAL A 103 -14.09 -17.07 12.83
N VAL A 104 -13.75 -15.80 12.83
CA VAL A 104 -12.69 -15.21 11.99
C VAL A 104 -11.67 -14.52 12.89
N ALA A 105 -10.47 -14.30 12.37
CA ALA A 105 -9.44 -13.55 13.07
C ALA A 105 -8.68 -12.67 12.09
N GLY A 106 -8.19 -11.53 12.57
CA GLY A 106 -7.37 -10.59 11.81
C GLY A 106 -6.51 -9.76 12.75
N GLU A 107 -5.93 -8.70 12.21
CA GLU A 107 -5.05 -7.79 12.95
C GLU A 107 -5.23 -6.37 12.43
N ILE A 108 -5.48 -5.42 13.33
CA ILE A 108 -5.43 -4.00 12.98
C ILE A 108 -3.97 -3.56 13.02
N VAL A 109 -3.48 -3.03 11.90
CA VAL A 109 -2.06 -2.72 11.70
C VAL A 109 -1.84 -1.23 11.49
N GLU A 110 -0.66 -0.75 11.87
CA GLU A 110 -0.25 0.63 11.61
C GLU A 110 -0.02 0.86 10.11
N ILE A 111 -0.58 1.95 9.60
CA ILE A 111 -0.40 2.44 8.23
C ILE A 111 0.30 3.80 8.33
N GLY A 112 1.57 3.84 7.94
CA GLY A 112 2.35 5.07 8.04
C GLY A 112 2.73 5.38 9.49
N SER A 113 2.43 6.60 9.95
CA SER A 113 2.81 7.08 11.29
C SER A 113 1.65 7.59 12.14
N THR A 114 0.44 7.64 11.58
CA THR A 114 -0.76 8.22 12.20
C THR A 114 -2.02 7.42 11.92
N ASP A 115 -1.97 6.49 10.97
CA ASP A 115 -3.18 5.82 10.49
C ASP A 115 -3.11 4.34 10.86
N VAL A 116 -4.27 3.69 10.91
CA VAL A 116 -4.36 2.23 11.06
C VAL A 116 -5.32 1.63 10.05
N SER A 117 -5.19 0.33 9.82
CA SER A 117 -6.11 -0.40 8.95
C SER A 117 -7.53 -0.40 9.49
N VAL A 118 -8.49 -0.48 8.58
CA VAL A 118 -9.89 -0.79 8.88
C VAL A 118 -10.22 -2.10 8.19
N ASP A 119 -10.66 -3.06 8.99
CA ASP A 119 -10.92 -4.41 8.50
C ASP A 119 -12.40 -4.60 8.23
N GLN A 120 -12.75 -5.11 7.05
CA GLN A 120 -14.14 -5.36 6.67
C GLN A 120 -14.36 -6.82 6.28
N TRP A 121 -15.30 -7.48 6.94
CA TRP A 121 -15.72 -8.85 6.67
C TRP A 121 -17.11 -8.87 6.05
N ALA A 122 -17.18 -9.20 4.76
CA ALA A 122 -18.46 -9.39 4.06
C ALA A 122 -19.04 -10.78 4.38
N PHE A 123 -20.35 -10.87 4.57
CA PHE A 123 -21.04 -12.12 4.85
C PHE A 123 -22.48 -12.13 4.34
N SER A 124 -22.96 -13.34 4.03
CA SER A 124 -24.36 -13.62 3.75
C SER A 124 -25.02 -14.23 4.98
N HIS A 125 -26.22 -13.76 5.31
CA HIS A 125 -26.98 -14.18 6.48
C HIS A 125 -28.35 -14.73 6.10
N GLY A 126 -28.77 -15.83 6.73
CA GLY A 126 -30.06 -16.49 6.49
C GLY A 126 -31.28 -15.80 7.11
N GLY A 127 -31.08 -14.67 7.80
CA GLY A 127 -32.11 -13.93 8.54
C GLY A 127 -32.32 -14.44 9.96
N GLY A 128 -32.99 -13.66 10.81
CA GLY A 128 -33.16 -13.96 12.24
C GLY A 128 -32.14 -13.24 13.12
N ASP A 129 -31.94 -13.74 14.33
CA ASP A 129 -31.08 -13.07 15.31
C ASP A 129 -29.60 -13.30 14.97
N LEU A 130 -28.78 -12.26 15.18
CA LEU A 130 -27.34 -12.24 14.95
C LEU A 130 -26.64 -11.60 16.15
N THR A 131 -25.60 -12.25 16.65
CA THR A 131 -24.65 -11.69 17.60
C THR A 131 -23.27 -11.68 16.96
N ILE A 132 -22.57 -10.56 17.05
CA ILE A 132 -21.18 -10.40 16.63
C ILE A 132 -20.41 -10.00 17.88
N SER A 133 -19.44 -10.82 18.27
CA SER A 133 -18.61 -10.58 19.45
C SER A 133 -17.15 -10.53 19.03
N VAL A 134 -16.46 -9.46 19.40
CA VAL A 134 -15.02 -9.33 19.23
C VAL A 134 -14.33 -9.85 20.49
N LYS A 135 -13.11 -10.36 20.31
CA LYS A 135 -12.19 -10.67 21.38
C LYS A 135 -10.79 -10.19 21.00
N THR A 136 -10.16 -9.40 21.86
CA THR A 136 -8.79 -8.90 21.70
C THR A 136 -7.86 -9.43 22.79
N GLU A 137 -6.60 -9.01 22.74
CA GLU A 137 -5.61 -9.34 23.77
C GLU A 137 -5.66 -8.33 24.91
N TYR A 138 -6.12 -8.75 26.07
CA TYR A 138 -6.11 -7.90 27.26
C TYR A 138 -5.91 -8.70 28.54
N ASP A 139 -5.28 -8.07 29.54
CA ASP A 139 -5.02 -8.62 30.89
C ASP A 139 -4.40 -10.04 30.87
N GLY A 140 -3.43 -10.26 29.97
CA GLY A 140 -2.70 -11.53 29.82
C GLY A 140 -3.40 -12.58 28.95
N THR A 141 -4.47 -12.20 28.25
CA THR A 141 -5.06 -13.00 27.18
C THR A 141 -4.21 -12.85 25.93
N ASP A 142 -3.68 -13.97 25.42
CA ASP A 142 -2.96 -14.09 24.16
C ASP A 142 -3.82 -14.94 23.20
N ILE A 143 -4.33 -14.34 22.13
CA ILE A 143 -5.27 -14.99 21.20
C ILE A 143 -4.56 -15.52 19.96
N ASN A 144 -3.41 -14.97 19.60
CA ASN A 144 -2.65 -15.39 18.42
C ASN A 144 -1.53 -16.42 18.77
N GLY A 145 -1.19 -16.56 20.05
CA GLY A 145 -0.20 -17.48 20.61
C GLY A 145 1.25 -17.00 20.49
N ASN A 146 1.49 -15.68 20.36
CA ASN A 146 2.83 -15.11 20.16
C ASN A 146 3.59 -14.79 21.46
N GLU A 147 2.97 -15.00 22.63
CA GLU A 147 3.49 -14.64 23.97
C GLU A 147 3.67 -13.12 24.21
N GLU A 148 3.24 -12.26 23.28
CA GLU A 148 3.13 -10.82 23.43
C GLU A 148 1.67 -10.45 23.76
N ILE A 149 1.44 -9.25 24.30
CA ILE A 149 0.08 -8.76 24.61
C ILE A 149 -0.08 -7.44 23.90
N GLU A 150 -0.81 -7.48 22.80
CA GLU A 150 -1.03 -6.35 21.90
C GLU A 150 -2.48 -5.89 22.07
N ALA A 151 -2.70 -5.11 23.13
CA ALA A 151 -4.05 -4.64 23.43
C ALA A 151 -4.59 -3.74 22.34
N LEU A 152 -5.81 -4.07 21.91
CA LEU A 152 -6.58 -3.35 20.90
C LEU A 152 -7.94 -3.01 21.52
N ASP A 153 -8.24 -1.72 21.58
CA ASP A 153 -9.58 -1.22 21.84
C ASP A 153 -10.34 -1.17 20.52
N THR A 154 -11.53 -1.75 20.47
CA THR A 154 -12.22 -2.00 19.20
C THR A 154 -13.47 -1.17 19.04
N GLN A 155 -13.84 -0.96 17.79
CA GLN A 155 -15.18 -0.56 17.40
C GLN A 155 -15.64 -1.43 16.26
N ILE A 156 -16.93 -1.80 16.29
CA ILE A 156 -17.55 -2.56 15.21
C ILE A 156 -18.78 -1.88 14.66
N TYR A 157 -18.96 -2.04 13.35
CA TYR A 157 -20.10 -1.52 12.61
C TYR A 157 -20.71 -2.66 11.79
N LEU A 158 -22.01 -2.90 11.93
CA LEU A 158 -22.78 -3.79 11.06
C LEU A 158 -23.43 -2.98 9.95
N LEU A 159 -23.09 -3.27 8.70
CA LEU A 159 -23.56 -2.57 7.51
C LEU A 159 -24.39 -3.50 6.62
N LYS A 160 -25.35 -2.90 5.91
CA LYS A 160 -25.94 -3.51 4.71
C LYS A 160 -24.96 -3.46 3.55
N ASP A 161 -25.25 -4.27 2.53
CA ASP A 161 -24.55 -4.26 1.23
C ASP A 161 -24.50 -2.87 0.55
N ASP A 162 -25.48 -1.99 0.81
CA ASP A 162 -25.50 -0.62 0.29
C ASP A 162 -24.67 0.39 1.12
N GLY A 163 -23.93 -0.08 2.12
CA GLY A 163 -23.12 0.73 3.03
C GLY A 163 -23.91 1.35 4.19
N THR A 164 -25.22 1.14 4.29
CA THR A 164 -26.02 1.67 5.40
C THR A 164 -25.63 0.98 6.72
N VAL A 165 -25.16 1.75 7.69
CA VAL A 165 -24.91 1.26 9.06
C VAL A 165 -26.24 0.92 9.76
N LEU A 166 -26.35 -0.32 10.24
CA LEU A 166 -27.51 -0.85 10.97
C LEU A 166 -27.32 -0.82 12.48
N ALA A 167 -26.11 -1.11 12.93
CA ALA A 167 -25.71 -1.09 14.32
C ALA A 167 -24.22 -0.78 14.41
N PHE A 168 -23.81 -0.17 15.51
CA PHE A 168 -22.41 -0.01 15.85
C PHE A 168 -22.28 -0.19 17.36
N ASN A 169 -21.11 -0.64 17.80
CA ASN A 169 -20.77 -0.68 19.21
C ASN A 169 -19.26 -0.63 19.42
N ASP A 170 -18.81 -0.02 20.51
CA ASP A 170 -17.41 0.10 20.93
C ASP A 170 -17.06 -0.86 22.07
N ASP A 171 -17.99 -1.23 22.96
CA ASP A 171 -17.69 -2.12 24.10
C ASP A 171 -18.62 -3.34 24.23
N GLU A 172 -18.32 -4.29 25.13
CA GLU A 172 -19.21 -5.45 25.37
C GLU A 172 -20.40 -5.07 26.26
N ASP A 173 -20.19 -4.06 27.10
CA ASP A 173 -21.10 -3.52 28.10
C ASP A 173 -20.87 -2.02 28.23
N TYR A 174 -21.82 -1.23 27.73
CA TYR A 174 -21.83 0.25 27.73
C TYR A 174 -21.52 0.89 29.10
N ASP A 175 -21.60 0.12 30.18
CA ASP A 175 -21.38 0.56 31.55
C ASP A 175 -19.97 0.18 32.11
N ASN A 176 -19.11 -0.53 31.38
CA ASN A 176 -17.90 -1.16 31.95
C ASN A 176 -16.58 -1.04 31.15
N ASP A 177 -16.47 -0.14 30.16
CA ASP A 177 -15.21 0.21 29.46
C ASP A 177 -14.35 -1.04 29.10
N LEU A 178 -14.96 -2.05 28.45
CA LEU A 178 -14.27 -3.26 27.99
C LEU A 178 -13.81 -3.07 26.54
N TYR A 179 -12.61 -3.55 26.22
CA TYR A 179 -11.99 -3.47 24.87
C TYR A 179 -12.73 -4.25 23.78
N ASP A 180 -13.52 -5.26 24.18
CA ASP A 180 -14.16 -6.23 23.30
C ASP A 180 -15.55 -5.71 22.86
N SER A 181 -15.68 -5.21 21.62
CA SER A 181 -16.99 -4.74 21.15
C SER A 181 -17.97 -5.89 20.87
N LYS A 182 -19.28 -5.60 21.01
CA LYS A 182 -20.34 -6.58 20.72
C LYS A 182 -21.60 -5.99 20.11
N ILE A 183 -22.09 -6.58 19.03
CA ILE A 183 -23.41 -6.25 18.45
C ILE A 183 -24.37 -7.40 18.70
N VAL A 184 -25.55 -7.10 19.24
CA VAL A 184 -26.69 -8.02 19.31
C VAL A 184 -27.83 -7.43 18.48
N PHE A 185 -28.18 -8.08 17.38
CA PHE A 185 -29.20 -7.64 16.44
C PHE A 185 -30.31 -8.68 16.32
N SER A 186 -31.55 -8.32 16.66
CA SER A 186 -32.70 -9.22 16.56
C SER A 186 -33.45 -9.04 15.25
N GLY A 187 -33.81 -10.16 14.61
CA GLY A 187 -34.64 -10.18 13.41
C GLY A 187 -34.03 -9.48 12.20
N LEU A 188 -32.74 -9.73 11.92
CA LEU A 188 -32.10 -9.30 10.68
C LEU A 188 -32.79 -10.00 9.49
N ASP A 189 -32.99 -9.29 8.37
CA ASP A 189 -33.52 -9.91 7.16
C ASP A 189 -32.45 -10.80 6.51
N ALA A 190 -32.86 -11.85 5.79
CA ALA A 190 -31.89 -12.62 4.99
C ALA A 190 -31.28 -11.73 3.90
N GLY A 191 -29.95 -11.77 3.73
CA GLY A 191 -29.27 -10.88 2.79
C GLY A 191 -27.76 -10.83 2.98
N SER A 192 -27.14 -9.89 2.28
CA SER A 192 -25.69 -9.62 2.33
C SER A 192 -25.41 -8.41 3.23
N TYR A 193 -24.38 -8.55 4.04
CA TYR A 193 -23.98 -7.60 5.07
C TYR A 193 -22.47 -7.55 5.16
N SER A 194 -21.95 -6.53 5.82
CA SER A 194 -20.55 -6.42 6.19
C SER A 194 -20.45 -6.08 7.66
N VAL A 195 -19.43 -6.59 8.33
CA VAL A 195 -18.97 -6.01 9.60
C VAL A 195 -17.64 -5.32 9.37
N ILE A 196 -17.54 -4.09 9.85
CA ILE A 196 -16.28 -3.34 9.89
C ILE A 196 -15.76 -3.39 11.32
N LEU A 197 -14.46 -3.56 11.48
CA LEU A 197 -13.72 -3.46 12.73
C LEU A 197 -12.64 -2.38 12.58
N SER A 198 -12.56 -1.48 13.55
CA SER A 198 -11.56 -0.41 13.62
C SER A 198 -11.08 -0.21 15.06
N ALA A 199 -10.00 0.55 15.21
CA ALA A 199 -9.49 0.96 16.52
C ALA A 199 -10.12 2.26 17.03
N TYR A 200 -10.75 3.06 16.16
CA TYR A 200 -11.38 4.32 16.52
C TYR A 200 -12.64 4.61 15.69
N ASP A 201 -13.32 5.71 16.05
CA ASP A 201 -14.53 6.20 15.38
C ASP A 201 -14.23 6.40 13.90
N LEU A 202 -15.15 5.92 13.06
CA LEU A 202 -15.02 6.02 11.61
C LEU A 202 -15.92 7.13 11.05
N THR A 203 -15.33 7.94 10.18
CA THR A 203 -16.08 8.77 9.24
C THR A 203 -16.48 7.95 8.00
N GLU A 204 -17.41 8.49 7.20
CA GLU A 204 -17.75 7.90 5.90
C GLU A 204 -16.52 7.80 4.97
N ALA A 205 -15.57 8.74 5.11
CA ALA A 205 -14.32 8.71 4.36
C ALA A 205 -13.43 7.54 4.80
N ASP A 206 -13.37 7.26 6.11
CA ASP A 206 -12.55 6.18 6.67
C ASP A 206 -13.09 4.79 6.29
N ILE A 207 -14.42 4.65 6.27
CA ILE A 207 -15.08 3.42 5.78
C ILE A 207 -14.74 3.19 4.30
N ILE A 208 -14.73 4.25 3.48
CA ILE A 208 -14.45 4.15 2.04
C ILE A 208 -12.96 3.90 1.79
N SER A 209 -12.07 4.58 2.52
CA SER A 209 -10.62 4.43 2.37
C SER A 209 -10.10 3.13 2.97
N LYS A 210 -10.85 2.51 3.89
CA LYS A 210 -10.41 1.41 4.75
C LYS A 210 -9.20 1.78 5.61
N ILE A 211 -9.06 3.06 5.94
CA ILE A 211 -7.99 3.63 6.75
C ILE A 211 -8.64 4.49 7.81
N ASN A 212 -8.27 4.26 9.07
CA ASN A 212 -8.70 5.08 10.19
C ASN A 212 -7.57 6.04 10.55
N ASP A 213 -7.75 7.32 10.25
CA ASP A 213 -6.83 8.38 10.66
C ASP A 213 -6.96 8.59 12.18
N ILE A 214 -6.00 8.07 12.92
CA ILE A 214 -5.93 8.24 14.37
C ILE A 214 -4.88 9.31 14.63
N THR A 215 -5.27 10.58 14.45
CA THR A 215 -4.32 11.67 14.70
C THR A 215 -3.79 11.59 16.14
N LEU A 216 -2.49 11.28 16.23
CA LEU A 216 -1.70 11.25 17.46
C LEU A 216 -1.92 12.53 18.30
N GLU A 217 -2.07 13.65 17.59
CA GLU A 217 -2.28 14.98 18.14
C GLU A 217 -3.60 15.12 18.92
N GLU A 218 -4.71 14.52 18.47
CA GLU A 218 -5.99 14.62 19.17
C GLU A 218 -6.01 13.75 20.45
N TYR A 219 -5.37 12.57 20.40
CA TYR A 219 -5.22 11.69 21.56
C TYR A 219 -4.33 12.30 22.65
N GLU A 220 -3.16 12.82 22.28
CA GLU A 220 -2.27 13.52 23.22
C GLU A 220 -2.92 14.77 23.83
N LEU A 221 -3.71 15.51 23.05
CA LEU A 221 -4.40 16.72 23.50
C LEU A 221 -5.53 16.41 24.51
N ASN A 222 -6.11 15.22 24.43
CA ASN A 222 -7.06 14.67 25.40
C ASN A 222 -6.39 13.97 26.60
N GLY A 223 -5.06 14.01 26.69
CA GLY A 223 -4.30 13.51 27.83
C GLY A 223 -3.85 12.05 27.73
N GLY A 224 -3.92 11.46 26.54
CA GLY A 224 -3.35 10.15 26.22
C GLY A 224 -1.81 10.17 26.22
N THR A 225 -1.20 9.00 26.43
CA THR A 225 0.25 8.82 26.35
C THR A 225 0.59 7.67 25.41
N THR A 226 1.71 7.76 24.71
CA THR A 226 2.14 6.72 23.75
C THR A 226 2.39 5.35 24.36
N ASP A 227 2.66 5.30 25.67
CA ASP A 227 2.93 4.05 26.39
C ASP A 227 1.66 3.24 26.72
N THR A 228 0.46 3.79 26.45
CA THR A 228 -0.85 3.14 26.65
C THR A 228 -1.68 3.17 25.36
N TRP A 229 -1.01 3.10 24.22
CA TRP A 229 -1.64 3.22 22.92
C TRP A 229 -2.12 1.85 22.43
N TRP A 230 -3.45 1.64 22.41
CA TRP A 230 -4.09 0.34 22.15
C TRP A 230 -4.93 0.36 20.86
N TYR A 231 -4.27 0.64 19.74
CA TYR A 231 -4.88 1.00 18.46
C TYR A 231 -4.50 0.05 17.31
N THR A 232 -3.62 -0.89 17.60
CA THR A 232 -3.21 -1.96 16.71
C THR A 232 -3.19 -3.24 17.53
N GLY A 233 -3.41 -4.37 16.89
CA GLY A 233 -3.33 -5.66 17.54
C GLY A 233 -4.27 -6.70 16.93
N PRO A 234 -4.13 -7.95 17.36
CA PRO A 234 -4.93 -9.05 16.86
C PRO A 234 -6.36 -8.99 17.42
N TYR A 235 -7.29 -9.55 16.65
CA TYR A 235 -8.66 -9.76 17.10
C TYR A 235 -9.22 -11.10 16.59
N GLU A 236 -10.22 -11.61 17.30
CA GLU A 236 -11.12 -12.67 16.82
C GLU A 236 -12.57 -12.16 16.81
N ILE A 237 -13.31 -12.37 15.73
CA ILE A 237 -14.74 -12.09 15.65
C ILE A 237 -15.50 -13.41 15.62
N THR A 238 -16.47 -13.55 16.54
CA THR A 238 -17.42 -14.65 16.56
C THR A 238 -18.80 -14.16 16.12
N PHE A 239 -19.29 -14.67 14.99
CA PHE A 239 -20.66 -14.53 14.55
C PHE A 239 -21.48 -15.68 15.13
N THR A 240 -22.57 -15.40 15.84
CA THR A 240 -23.52 -16.39 16.35
C THR A 240 -24.91 -16.06 15.85
N SER A 241 -25.60 -17.03 15.27
CA SER A 241 -26.95 -16.83 14.73
C SER A 241 -27.81 -18.09 14.80
N ASP A 242 -29.13 -17.92 14.78
CA ASP A 242 -30.08 -19.02 14.58
C ASP A 242 -30.04 -19.61 13.17
N THR A 243 -29.51 -18.87 12.19
CA THR A 243 -29.40 -19.30 10.80
C THR A 243 -27.95 -19.26 10.31
N THR A 244 -27.74 -19.69 9.08
CA THR A 244 -26.40 -19.77 8.49
C THR A 244 -25.81 -18.38 8.28
N VAL A 245 -24.58 -18.18 8.78
CA VAL A 245 -23.67 -17.10 8.41
C VAL A 245 -22.63 -17.69 7.47
N THR A 246 -22.49 -17.13 6.27
CA THR A 246 -21.45 -17.52 5.31
C THR A 246 -20.59 -16.31 5.04
N LEU A 247 -19.32 -16.37 5.42
CA LEU A 247 -18.34 -15.35 5.10
C LEU A 247 -18.14 -15.42 3.60
N ASN A 248 -18.43 -14.29 2.96
CA ASN A 248 -18.17 -14.11 1.56
C ASN A 248 -16.68 -13.77 1.49
N ASP A 249 -15.86 -14.79 1.23
CA ASP A 249 -14.63 -14.50 0.49
C ASP A 249 -15.14 -13.90 -0.82
N SER A 250 -14.61 -12.75 -1.24
CA SER A 250 -14.92 -12.25 -2.57
C SER A 250 -14.32 -13.25 -3.58
N GLU A 251 -14.98 -14.39 -3.82
CA GLU A 251 -14.76 -15.18 -5.01
C GLU A 251 -14.90 -14.18 -6.15
N THR A 252 -13.83 -13.96 -6.91
CA THR A 252 -13.99 -13.38 -8.23
C THR A 252 -14.73 -14.43 -9.06
N ILE A 253 -16.07 -14.40 -8.99
CA ILE A 253 -16.90 -15.24 -9.83
C ILE A 253 -16.81 -14.67 -11.24
N ILE A 254 -15.89 -15.24 -12.03
CA ILE A 254 -15.78 -14.96 -13.46
C ILE A 254 -16.86 -15.80 -14.16
N ALA A 255 -17.91 -15.15 -14.64
CA ALA A 255 -18.85 -15.77 -15.56
C ALA A 255 -18.27 -15.73 -16.98
N GLU A 256 -18.43 -16.80 -17.77
CA GLU A 256 -18.12 -16.74 -19.21
C GLU A 256 -18.94 -15.63 -19.87
N THR A 257 -18.26 -14.56 -20.28
CA THR A 257 -18.84 -13.56 -21.20
C THR A 257 -18.44 -13.90 -22.63
N ASN A 258 -19.11 -13.29 -23.60
CA ASN A 258 -18.91 -13.57 -25.03
C ASN A 258 -17.70 -12.85 -25.64
N GLY A 259 -16.63 -12.62 -24.86
CA GLY A 259 -15.45 -11.87 -25.28
C GLY A 259 -14.26 -12.00 -24.33
N TYR A 260 -13.17 -11.30 -24.67
CA TYR A 260 -12.03 -11.12 -23.78
C TYR A 260 -12.36 -10.01 -22.79
N GLU A 261 -12.34 -10.32 -21.50
CA GLU A 261 -12.51 -9.33 -20.43
C GLU A 261 -11.19 -9.15 -19.69
N THR A 262 -10.86 -7.90 -19.35
CA THR A 262 -9.81 -7.64 -18.36
C THR A 262 -10.35 -8.01 -17.00
N ILE A 263 -9.91 -9.17 -16.50
CA ILE A 263 -10.36 -9.71 -15.20
C ILE A 263 -9.59 -9.13 -14.03
N TYR A 264 -8.43 -8.53 -14.30
CA TYR A 264 -7.57 -7.88 -13.33
C TYR A 264 -6.70 -6.84 -14.03
N THR A 265 -6.54 -5.68 -13.40
CA THR A 265 -5.58 -4.66 -13.80
C THR A 265 -4.89 -4.14 -12.55
N GLY A 266 -3.58 -3.97 -12.63
CA GLY A 266 -2.77 -3.43 -11.55
C GLY A 266 -1.49 -2.86 -12.11
N THR A 267 -0.90 -1.92 -11.38
CA THR A 267 0.42 -1.38 -11.69
C THR A 267 1.45 -2.20 -10.94
N LEU A 268 2.51 -2.65 -11.61
CA LEU A 268 3.69 -3.14 -10.91
C LEU A 268 4.39 -1.91 -10.33
N GLU A 269 4.33 -1.74 -9.01
CA GLU A 269 5.08 -0.67 -8.36
C GLU A 269 6.50 -1.16 -8.09
N VAL A 270 7.44 -0.47 -8.71
CA VAL A 270 8.85 -0.50 -8.34
C VAL A 270 9.23 0.92 -8.01
N GLN A 271 9.96 1.12 -6.93
CA GLN A 271 10.53 2.42 -6.62
C GLN A 271 11.89 2.50 -7.30
N ASP A 272 11.96 3.33 -8.34
CA ASP A 272 13.22 3.75 -8.93
C ASP A 272 13.78 4.94 -8.15
N VAL A 273 15.07 4.88 -7.81
CA VAL A 273 15.74 5.97 -7.11
C VAL A 273 16.20 7.05 -8.11
N ASP A 274 16.35 6.70 -9.40
CA ASP A 274 16.58 7.64 -10.51
C ASP A 274 15.37 7.69 -11.43
N LEU A 275 14.69 8.83 -11.58
CA LEU A 275 13.42 8.87 -12.32
C LEU A 275 13.56 8.94 -13.85
N ASN A 276 14.77 9.02 -14.38
CA ASN A 276 14.94 9.21 -15.81
C ASN A 276 15.49 7.98 -16.55
N ASP A 277 15.95 6.91 -15.87
CA ASP A 277 16.32 5.66 -16.57
C ASP A 277 15.11 4.78 -16.96
N SER A 278 15.33 3.80 -17.86
CA SER A 278 14.27 2.91 -18.35
C SER A 278 14.30 1.54 -17.67
N HIS A 279 13.24 1.18 -16.97
CA HIS A 279 12.99 -0.17 -16.45
C HIS A 279 12.33 -1.07 -17.50
N SER A 280 12.90 -2.26 -17.77
CA SER A 280 12.27 -3.24 -18.67
C SER A 280 11.66 -4.41 -17.90
N PHE A 281 10.34 -4.57 -18.01
CA PHE A 281 9.62 -5.73 -17.51
C PHE A 281 9.39 -6.73 -18.65
N ASN A 282 9.60 -8.02 -18.39
CA ASN A 282 9.33 -9.08 -19.35
C ASN A 282 8.45 -10.14 -18.71
N ILE A 283 7.43 -10.60 -19.44
CA ILE A 283 6.66 -11.78 -19.08
C ILE A 283 7.46 -13.01 -19.52
N GLU A 284 7.77 -13.92 -18.61
CA GLU A 284 8.43 -15.18 -18.95
C GLU A 284 7.42 -16.14 -19.56
N ASN A 285 7.72 -16.62 -20.77
CA ASN A 285 6.84 -17.57 -21.44
C ASN A 285 7.05 -18.98 -20.88
N VAL A 286 6.03 -19.49 -20.21
CA VAL A 286 6.02 -20.83 -19.59
C VAL A 286 5.52 -21.93 -20.52
N ASN A 287 5.06 -21.60 -21.74
CA ASN A 287 4.69 -22.57 -22.78
C ASN A 287 5.30 -22.18 -24.14
N GLU A 288 6.33 -22.91 -24.59
CA GLU A 288 7.12 -22.55 -25.78
C GLU A 288 6.33 -22.52 -27.10
N GLU A 289 5.16 -23.16 -27.17
CA GLU A 289 4.33 -23.17 -28.39
C GLU A 289 3.34 -21.99 -28.46
N ASN A 290 3.00 -21.31 -27.34
CA ASN A 290 2.09 -20.15 -27.33
C ASN A 290 2.46 -19.08 -26.29
N ASP A 291 2.54 -17.83 -26.72
CA ASP A 291 3.20 -16.69 -26.04
C ASP A 291 2.35 -15.95 -24.99
N TYR A 292 1.67 -16.70 -24.12
CA TYR A 292 0.69 -16.11 -23.19
C TYR A 292 1.22 -15.86 -21.78
N GLY A 293 2.37 -16.44 -21.41
CA GLY A 293 2.99 -16.21 -20.09
C GLY A 293 2.22 -16.74 -18.88
N VAL A 294 1.20 -17.58 -19.10
CA VAL A 294 0.31 -18.11 -18.05
C VAL A 294 0.44 -19.62 -17.94
N ARG A 295 0.54 -20.14 -16.71
CA ARG A 295 0.46 -21.57 -16.41
C ARG A 295 -0.95 -21.93 -15.93
N LEU A 296 -1.64 -22.80 -16.66
CA LEU A 296 -3.00 -23.24 -16.32
C LEU A 296 -3.00 -24.53 -15.50
N THR A 297 -3.83 -24.59 -14.47
CA THR A 297 -4.05 -25.79 -13.65
C THR A 297 -5.55 -26.02 -13.51
N LEU A 298 -6.02 -27.22 -13.85
CA LEU A 298 -7.43 -27.63 -13.73
C LEU A 298 -7.51 -28.78 -12.73
N ASN A 299 -8.28 -28.61 -11.66
CA ASN A 299 -8.44 -29.60 -10.58
C ASN A 299 -7.10 -30.05 -9.94
N GLY A 300 -6.14 -29.12 -9.82
CA GLY A 300 -4.82 -29.39 -9.26
C GLY A 300 -3.82 -30.06 -10.21
N GLU A 301 -4.22 -30.32 -11.46
CA GLU A 301 -3.33 -30.85 -12.50
C GLU A 301 -3.03 -29.79 -13.57
N VAL A 302 -1.79 -29.72 -14.03
CA VAL A 302 -1.37 -28.73 -15.04
C VAL A 302 -2.02 -29.07 -16.37
N VAL A 303 -2.69 -28.10 -16.98
CA VAL A 303 -3.25 -28.25 -18.33
C VAL A 303 -2.11 -28.13 -19.33
N THR A 304 -1.91 -29.18 -20.12
CA THR A 304 -0.86 -29.25 -21.16
C THR A 304 -1.43 -29.38 -22.58
N ASP A 305 -2.75 -29.53 -22.70
CA ASP A 305 -3.46 -29.65 -23.97
C ASP A 305 -3.65 -28.28 -24.64
N GLN A 306 -3.13 -28.13 -25.86
CA GLN A 306 -3.09 -26.84 -26.52
C GLN A 306 -4.46 -26.35 -26.98
N ASP A 307 -5.36 -27.25 -27.39
CA ASP A 307 -6.73 -26.90 -27.78
C ASP A 307 -7.50 -26.30 -26.58
N THR A 308 -7.27 -26.83 -25.37
CA THR A 308 -7.86 -26.31 -24.13
C THR A 308 -7.25 -24.96 -23.74
N ILE A 309 -5.94 -24.81 -23.84
CA ILE A 309 -5.25 -23.54 -23.56
C ILE A 309 -5.73 -22.44 -24.52
N ASP A 310 -5.86 -22.76 -25.81
CA ASP A 310 -6.30 -21.83 -26.85
C ASP A 310 -7.78 -21.46 -26.72
N MET A 311 -8.60 -22.37 -26.20
CA MET A 311 -10.00 -22.11 -25.90
C MET A 311 -10.17 -21.13 -24.72
N VAL A 312 -9.30 -21.22 -23.71
CA VAL A 312 -9.30 -20.31 -22.55
C VAL A 312 -8.70 -18.96 -22.93
N ALA A 313 -7.68 -18.95 -23.79
CA ALA A 313 -7.02 -17.76 -24.34
C ALA A 313 -6.64 -16.69 -23.29
N ALA A 314 -6.38 -17.14 -22.06
CA ALA A 314 -5.91 -16.29 -20.97
C ALA A 314 -4.47 -15.86 -21.28
N ARG A 315 -4.24 -14.55 -21.21
CA ARG A 315 -2.95 -13.94 -21.50
C ARG A 315 -2.67 -12.85 -20.48
N VAL A 316 -1.40 -12.68 -20.14
CA VAL A 316 -0.95 -11.48 -19.44
C VAL A 316 -0.59 -10.46 -20.52
N ASP A 317 -1.37 -9.39 -20.61
CA ASP A 317 -1.06 -8.25 -21.46
C ASP A 317 -0.37 -7.20 -20.59
N MET A 318 0.84 -6.77 -20.97
CA MET A 318 1.39 -5.51 -20.44
C MET A 318 0.66 -4.36 -21.12
N ILE A 319 -0.03 -3.53 -20.34
CA ILE A 319 -0.71 -2.34 -20.85
C ILE A 319 0.37 -1.33 -21.25
N ASP A 320 0.56 -1.22 -22.57
CA ASP A 320 1.30 -0.20 -23.32
C ASP A 320 2.48 0.47 -22.58
N TYR A 321 3.65 -0.14 -22.75
CA TYR A 321 4.93 0.52 -22.58
C TYR A 321 5.05 1.59 -23.67
N ALA A 322 4.72 2.85 -23.33
CA ALA A 322 5.14 3.94 -24.18
C ALA A 322 6.67 3.94 -24.18
N ALA A 323 7.26 3.42 -25.26
CA ALA A 323 8.68 3.43 -25.52
C ALA A 323 9.24 4.85 -25.32
N GLY A 324 10.09 4.98 -24.31
CA GLY A 324 10.97 6.09 -24.02
C GLY A 324 12.09 5.53 -23.19
#